data_AF-A0AAN5D581-F1
#
_entry.id   AF-A0AAN5D581-F1
#
_cell.length_a   1.000
_cell.length_b   1.000
_cell.length_c   1.000
_cell.angle_alpha   90.00
_cell.angle_beta   90.00
_cell.angle_gamma   90.00
#
_symmetry.space_group_name_H-M   'P 1'
#
loop_
_entity.id
_entity.type
_entity.pdbx_description
1 polymer ?
#
loop_
_entity_poly.entity_id
_entity_poly.type
_entity_poly.pdbx_seq_one_letter_code
_entity_poly.pdbx_strand_id
1 'polypeptide(L)'
;LFVIYLAAAAAVAVDACSCMPETAEQVFSKADWVSRVLVEKSVRVPKYNITRTGWNFQPWNTQIIYAVRHIDVYKSRNSTLPTQIRTAADSAMCGVSLRVGQHLFLAGTFSSNFFEL
;
A
#
# COMPACT_ATOMS: atom_id res chain seq x y z
N LEU A 1 -13.29 -15.81 -51.80
CA LEU A 1 -12.69 -14.69 -51.05
C LEU A 1 -13.22 -14.74 -49.61
N PHE A 2 -12.46 -15.33 -48.69
CA PHE A 2 -12.80 -15.37 -47.26
C PHE A 2 -12.17 -14.14 -46.59
N VAL A 3 -12.99 -13.23 -46.09
CA VAL A 3 -12.52 -12.03 -45.37
C VAL A 3 -12.34 -12.41 -43.90
N ILE A 4 -11.10 -12.48 -43.43
CA ILE A 4 -10.76 -12.71 -42.03
C ILE A 4 -10.73 -11.35 -41.33
N TYR A 5 -11.71 -11.08 -40.47
CA TYR A 5 -11.67 -9.92 -39.57
C TYR A 5 -10.71 -10.22 -38.42
N LEU A 6 -9.51 -9.66 -38.47
CA LEU A 6 -8.62 -9.57 -37.31
C LEU A 6 -9.21 -8.53 -36.35
N ALA A 7 -10.00 -8.98 -35.38
CA ALA A 7 -10.40 -8.16 -34.25
C ALA A 7 -9.14 -7.90 -33.40
N ALA A 8 -8.57 -6.69 -33.53
CA ALA A 8 -7.53 -6.23 -32.64
C ALA A 8 -8.14 -6.07 -31.24
N ALA A 9 -7.91 -7.05 -30.36
CA ALA A 9 -8.25 -6.92 -28.95
C ALA A 9 -7.33 -5.85 -28.33
N ALA A 10 -7.83 -4.62 -28.21
CA ALA A 10 -7.17 -3.60 -27.41
C ALA A 10 -7.25 -4.05 -25.94
N ALA A 11 -6.12 -4.44 -25.36
CA ALA A 11 -6.02 -4.73 -23.95
C ALA A 11 -6.23 -3.40 -23.18
N VAL A 12 -7.41 -3.22 -22.60
CA VAL A 12 -7.64 -2.12 -21.66
C VAL A 12 -6.94 -2.49 -20.35
N ALA A 13 -5.89 -1.76 -19.99
CA ALA A 13 -5.30 -1.86 -18.67
C ALA A 13 -6.29 -1.25 -17.66
N VAL A 14 -7.02 -2.10 -16.95
CA VAL A 14 -7.87 -1.67 -15.84
C VAL A 14 -7.00 -1.44 -14.61
N ASP A 15 -6.38 -0.26 -14.52
CA ASP A 15 -5.86 0.21 -13.23
C ASP A 15 -7.05 0.52 -12.33
N ALA A 16 -7.41 -0.43 -11.47
CA ALA A 16 -8.56 -0.29 -10.58
C ALA A 16 -8.34 0.73 -9.45
N CYS A 17 -7.08 1.13 -9.20
CA CYS A 17 -6.75 2.22 -8.29
C CYS A 17 -6.35 3.47 -9.08
N SER A 18 -7.07 4.58 -8.88
CA SER A 18 -6.76 5.88 -9.48
C SER A 18 -6.54 6.90 -8.36
N CYS A 19 -5.33 7.45 -8.28
CA CYS A 19 -5.00 8.50 -7.32
C CYS A 19 -5.12 9.87 -7.98
N MET A 20 -5.78 10.82 -7.31
CA MET A 20 -5.78 12.21 -7.74
C MET A 20 -4.42 12.84 -7.42
N PRO A 21 -3.78 13.58 -8.35
CA PRO A 21 -2.53 14.27 -8.06
C PRO A 21 -2.73 15.34 -6.97
N GLU A 22 -1.87 15.34 -5.96
CA GLU A 22 -1.87 16.32 -4.87
C GLU A 22 -0.49 16.94 -4.69
N THR A 23 -0.42 18.15 -4.14
CA THR A 23 0.86 18.78 -3.80
C THR A 23 1.45 18.18 -2.52
N ALA A 24 2.77 18.28 -2.36
CA ALA A 24 3.45 17.80 -1.14
C ALA A 24 2.89 18.45 0.13
N GLU A 25 2.53 19.73 0.08
CA GLU A 25 1.94 20.47 1.20
C GLU A 25 0.54 19.93 1.56
N GLN A 26 -0.28 19.61 0.57
CA GLN A 26 -1.61 19.02 0.79
C GLN A 26 -1.51 17.62 1.42
N VAL A 27 -0.62 16.78 0.89
CA VAL A 27 -0.35 15.44 1.45
C VAL A 27 0.17 15.55 2.88
N PHE A 28 1.14 16.44 3.13
CA PHE A 28 1.70 16.66 4.46
C PHE A 28 0.64 17.13 5.45
N SER A 29 -0.27 18.01 5.02
CA SER A 29 -1.35 18.52 5.86
C SER A 29 -2.34 17.42 6.27
N LYS A 30 -2.74 16.56 5.32
CA LYS A 30 -3.73 15.49 5.53
C LYS A 30 -3.18 14.25 6.24
N ALA A 31 -1.89 13.95 6.07
CA ALA A 31 -1.28 12.76 6.66
C ALA A 31 -1.26 12.84 8.20
N ASP A 32 -1.48 11.72 8.87
CA ASP A 32 -1.33 11.66 10.34
C ASP A 32 0.15 11.57 10.76
N TRP A 33 1.01 11.08 9.86
CA TRP A 33 2.44 10.93 10.08
C TRP A 33 3.21 11.12 8.77
N VAL A 34 4.43 11.64 8.88
CA VAL A 34 5.36 11.82 7.75
C VAL A 34 6.77 11.54 8.24
N SER A 35 7.48 10.64 7.56
CA SER A 35 8.83 10.25 7.95
C SER A 35 9.68 9.82 6.75
N ARG A 36 10.98 10.09 6.83
CA ARG A 36 11.97 9.44 5.98
C ARG A 36 12.31 8.09 6.59
N VAL A 37 12.11 7.02 5.82
CA VAL A 37 12.31 5.65 6.28
C VAL A 37 13.33 4.90 5.43
N LEU A 38 13.95 3.89 6.04
CA LEU A 38 14.62 2.80 5.35
C LEU A 38 13.73 1.55 5.41
N VAL A 39 13.47 0.93 4.26
CA VAL A 39 12.76 -0.36 4.21
C VAL A 39 13.74 -1.48 4.50
N GLU A 40 13.57 -2.19 5.60
CA GLU A 40 14.52 -3.23 6.03
C GLU A 40 14.09 -4.63 5.60
N LYS A 41 12.77 -4.90 5.63
CA LYS A 41 12.21 -6.21 5.24
C LYS A 41 10.83 -6.04 4.61
N SER A 42 10.44 -6.99 3.78
CA SER A 42 9.09 -7.12 3.24
C SER A 42 8.61 -8.56 3.37
N VAL A 43 7.36 -8.74 3.79
CA VAL A 43 6.72 -10.05 3.90
C VAL A 43 5.31 -9.95 3.34
N ARG A 44 4.98 -10.79 2.37
CA ARG A 44 3.60 -10.95 1.87
C ARG A 44 2.88 -11.95 2.76
N VAL A 45 1.74 -11.57 3.31
CA VAL A 45 0.92 -12.44 4.17
C VAL A 45 -0.52 -12.48 3.68
N PRO A 46 -1.22 -13.62 3.80
CA PRO A 46 -2.65 -13.68 3.64
C PRO A 46 -3.34 -12.74 4.65
N LYS A 47 -4.35 -11.99 4.20
CA LYS A 47 -5.22 -11.23 5.08
C LYS A 47 -6.30 -12.19 5.59
N TYR A 48 -6.30 -12.42 6.89
CA TYR A 48 -7.36 -13.16 7.55
C TYR A 48 -8.48 -12.20 7.95
N ASN A 49 -9.72 -12.57 7.69
CA ASN A 49 -10.87 -11.90 8.28
C ASN A 49 -11.45 -12.80 9.37
N ILE A 50 -11.50 -12.29 10.59
CA ILE A 50 -12.21 -12.97 11.69
C ILE A 50 -13.69 -12.66 11.50
N THR A 51 -14.45 -13.67 11.12
CA THR A 51 -15.92 -13.58 11.05
C THR A 51 -16.53 -14.26 12.27
N ARG A 52 -17.79 -13.94 12.58
CA ARG A 52 -18.54 -14.53 13.70
C ARG A 52 -18.63 -16.08 13.68
N THR A 53 -18.35 -16.71 12.54
CA THR A 53 -18.42 -18.16 12.32
C THR A 53 -17.05 -18.86 12.25
N GLY A 54 -15.94 -18.12 12.42
CA GLY A 54 -14.58 -18.68 12.41
C GLY A 54 -13.57 -17.92 11.52
N TRP A 55 -12.40 -18.54 11.32
CA TRP A 55 -11.34 -18.07 10.44
C TRP A 55 -11.69 -18.37 8.99
N ASN A 56 -12.09 -17.35 8.23
CA ASN A 56 -12.27 -17.49 6.79
C ASN A 56 -10.97 -17.12 6.08
N PHE A 57 -10.25 -18.14 5.61
CA PHE A 57 -9.07 -17.97 4.75
C PHE A 57 -9.52 -17.48 3.37
N GLN A 58 -9.19 -16.23 3.05
CA GLN A 58 -9.44 -15.63 1.74
C GLN A 58 -8.10 -15.53 0.99
N PRO A 59 -7.70 -16.55 0.20
CA PRO A 59 -6.39 -16.57 -0.46
C PRO A 59 -6.17 -15.39 -1.42
N TRP A 60 -7.26 -14.83 -1.94
CA TRP A 60 -7.27 -13.71 -2.88
C TRP A 60 -6.96 -12.36 -2.22
N ASN A 61 -7.06 -12.26 -0.88
CA ASN A 61 -6.81 -11.03 -0.14
C ASN A 61 -5.48 -11.14 0.57
N THR A 62 -4.41 -10.65 -0.06
CA THR A 62 -3.07 -10.64 0.51
C THR A 62 -2.64 -9.21 0.81
N GLN A 63 -1.84 -9.04 1.85
CA GLN A 63 -1.24 -7.76 2.23
C GLN A 63 0.28 -7.90 2.29
N ILE A 64 1.00 -6.82 2.08
CA ILE A 64 2.44 -6.75 2.30
C ILE A 64 2.67 -5.99 3.60
N ILE A 65 3.50 -6.57 4.46
CA ILE A 65 3.99 -5.94 5.68
C ILE A 65 5.46 -5.57 5.45
N TYR A 66 5.75 -4.27 5.53
CA TYR A 66 7.09 -3.73 5.47
C TYR A 66 7.58 -3.44 6.87
N ALA A 67 8.75 -3.99 7.22
CA ALA A 67 9.48 -3.54 8.39
C ALA A 67 10.35 -2.35 7.97
N VAL A 68 10.17 -1.23 8.66
CA VAL A 68 10.84 0.03 8.35
C VAL A 68 11.55 0.59 9.58
N ARG A 69 12.66 1.29 9.31
CA ARG A 69 13.35 2.11 10.29
C ARG A 69 13.14 3.58 9.97
N HIS A 70 12.54 4.30 10.90
CA HIS A 70 12.38 5.75 10.80
C HIS A 70 13.74 6.41 11.02
N ILE A 71 14.20 7.18 10.04
CA ILE A 71 15.45 7.93 10.09
C ILE A 71 15.17 9.33 10.62
N ASP A 72 14.20 10.00 10.00
CA ASP A 72 13.74 11.32 10.41
C ASP A 72 12.21 11.33 10.45
N VAL A 73 11.65 11.92 11.50
CA VAL A 73 10.20 12.07 11.67
C VAL A 73 9.86 13.55 11.53
N TYR A 74 9.09 13.89 10.51
CA TYR A 74 8.68 15.26 10.21
C TYR A 74 7.29 15.59 10.78
N LYS A 75 6.43 14.58 10.87
CA LYS A 75 5.10 14.68 11.47
C LYS A 75 4.75 13.38 12.17
N SER A 76 4.21 13.47 13.37
CA SER A 76 3.66 12.32 14.09
C SER A 76 2.56 12.81 15.04
N ARG A 77 1.45 12.07 15.09
CA ARG A 77 0.39 12.29 16.07
C ARG A 77 0.68 11.63 17.43
N ASN A 78 1.57 10.63 17.46
CA ASN A 78 1.95 9.87 18.64
C ASN A 78 3.42 10.08 19.01
N SER A 79 3.80 9.74 20.24
CA SER A 79 5.19 9.82 20.71
C SER A 79 6.13 8.86 19.99
N THR A 80 5.62 7.78 19.38
CA THR A 80 6.41 6.77 18.68
C THR A 80 5.69 6.27 17.44
N LEU A 81 6.40 6.23 16.30
CA LEU A 81 5.91 5.61 15.07
C LEU A 81 6.23 4.10 15.09
N PRO A 82 5.31 3.23 14.69
CA PRO A 82 5.55 1.81 14.59
C PRO A 82 6.45 1.50 13.40
N THR A 83 7.26 0.48 13.57
CA THR A 83 8.22 0.02 12.58
C THR A 83 7.62 -0.91 11.54
N GLN A 84 6.28 -1.03 11.50
CA GLN A 84 5.57 -1.89 10.57
C GLN A 84 4.51 -1.10 9.79
N ILE A 85 4.60 -1.19 8.47
CA ILE A 85 3.68 -0.55 7.53
C ILE A 85 3.00 -1.63 6.71
N ARG A 86 1.71 -1.49 6.49
CA ARG A 86 0.90 -2.44 5.73
C ARG A 86 0.36 -1.76 4.47
N THR A 87 0.27 -2.52 3.40
CA THR A 87 -0.41 -2.09 2.18
C THR A 87 -0.98 -3.31 1.46
N ALA A 88 -1.94 -3.08 0.57
CA ALA A 88 -2.46 -4.16 -0.26
C ALA A 88 -1.33 -4.77 -1.10
N ALA A 89 -1.43 -6.05 -1.38
CA ALA A 89 -0.39 -6.74 -2.12
C ALA A 89 -0.59 -6.71 -3.64
N ASP A 90 -1.70 -6.11 -4.09
CA ASP A 90 -2.08 -5.92 -5.48
C ASP A 90 -2.23 -4.42 -5.76
N SER A 91 -1.62 -3.94 -6.84
CA SER A 91 -1.71 -2.54 -7.27
C SER A 91 -3.13 -2.13 -7.65
N ALA A 92 -3.94 -3.08 -8.16
CA ALA A 92 -5.36 -2.85 -8.44
C ALA A 92 -6.15 -2.49 -7.16
N MET A 93 -5.65 -2.89 -5.99
CA MET A 93 -6.21 -2.55 -4.68
C MET A 93 -5.44 -1.43 -3.97
N CYS A 94 -4.77 -0.55 -4.74
CA CYS A 94 -3.92 0.54 -4.24
C CYS A 94 -2.69 0.05 -3.45
N GLY A 95 -2.22 -1.16 -3.72
CA GLY A 95 -1.02 -1.71 -3.11
C GLY A 95 0.24 -1.00 -3.55
N VAL A 96 1.05 -0.54 -2.59
CA VAL A 96 2.32 0.15 -2.86
C VAL A 96 3.49 -0.83 -2.73
N SER A 97 4.22 -1.06 -3.82
CA SER A 97 5.40 -1.93 -3.80
C SER A 97 6.66 -1.15 -3.43
N LEU A 98 7.20 -1.40 -2.24
CA LEU A 98 8.46 -0.82 -1.77
C LEU A 98 9.62 -1.81 -1.90
N ARG A 99 10.82 -1.30 -2.21
CA ARG A 99 12.04 -2.11 -2.32
C ARG A 99 12.81 -2.11 -1.00
N VAL A 100 13.23 -3.30 -0.56
CA VAL A 100 14.14 -3.45 0.60
C VAL A 100 15.48 -2.77 0.32
N GLY A 101 16.00 -2.05 1.32
CA GLY A 101 17.21 -1.25 1.25
C GLY A 101 17.00 0.17 0.72
N GLN A 102 15.78 0.54 0.35
CA GLN A 102 15.49 1.85 -0.24
C GLN A 102 15.16 2.88 0.86
N HIS A 103 15.67 4.10 0.65
CA HIS A 103 15.33 5.28 1.45
C HIS A 103 14.22 6.09 0.76
N LEU A 104 13.13 6.37 1.47
CA LEU A 104 11.96 7.04 0.92
C LEU A 104 11.28 7.93 1.97
N PHE A 105 10.59 8.95 1.48
CA PHE A 105 9.65 9.73 2.28
C PHE A 105 8.29 9.05 2.20
N LEU A 106 7.74 8.69 3.36
CA LEU A 106 6.40 8.13 3.46
C LEU A 106 5.52 9.07 4.26
N ALA A 107 4.28 9.18 3.80
CA ALA A 107 3.19 9.86 4.47
C ALA A 107 2.01 8.89 4.47
N GLY A 108 1.27 8.83 5.58
CA GLY A 108 0.14 7.91 5.69
C GLY A 108 -0.82 8.29 6.80
N THR A 109 -1.80 7.41 7.02
CA THR A 109 -2.83 7.58 8.06
C THR A 109 -2.77 6.44 9.06
N PHE A 110 -3.33 6.65 10.25
CA PHE A 110 -3.55 5.57 11.22
C PHE A 110 -4.90 4.91 10.96
N SER A 111 -4.88 3.62 10.61
CA SER A 111 -6.09 2.82 10.46
C SER A 111 -6.06 1.68 11.49
N SER A 112 -6.97 1.73 12.46
CA SER A 112 -7.25 0.65 13.42
C SER A 112 -5.99 -0.03 14.02
N ASN A 113 -5.06 0.79 14.55
CA ASN A 113 -3.77 0.42 15.17
C ASN A 113 -2.62 0.02 14.21
N PHE A 114 -2.78 0.19 12.89
CA PHE A 114 -1.71 -0.04 11.92
C PHE A 114 -1.56 1.16 10.96
N PHE A 115 -0.40 1.21 10.32
CA PHE A 115 -0.05 2.24 9.35
C PHE A 115 -0.39 1.71 7.98
N GLU A 116 -1.30 2.39 7.31
CA GLU A 116 -1.66 2.08 5.93
C GLU A 116 -1.06 3.15 5.01
N LEU A 117 -0.39 2.65 3.96
CA LEU A 117 -0.03 3.42 2.77
C LEU A 117 -1.15 3.29 1.75
#